data_AF-A0A7X3U1J9-F1
#
_entry.id   AF-A0A7X3U1J9-F1
#
_cell.length_a   1.000
_cell.length_b   1.000
_cell.length_c   1.000
_cell.angle_alpha   90.00
_cell.angle_beta   90.00
_cell.angle_gamma   90.00
#
_symmetry.space_group_name_H-M   'P 1'
#
loop_
_entity.id
_entity.type
_entity.pdbx_description
1 polymer ?
#
loop_
_entity_poly.entity_id
_entity_poly.type
_entity_poly.pdbx_seq_one_letter_code
_entity_poly.pdbx_strand_id
1 'polypeptide(L)' 'YRVVLHNDDHNTMDHVVESLVQCVPSLTVEAAAAIMFEAHNEGQATVIECPRETAEHYREALESRGLTATTEPA' A
#
# COMPACT_ATOMS: atom_id res chain seq x y z
N TYR A 1 -7.29 11.43 -4.34
CA TYR A 1 -6.72 10.27 -5.04
C TYR A 1 -6.47 9.22 -3.99
N ARG A 2 -6.64 7.95 -4.32
CA ARG A 2 -6.35 6.85 -3.41
C ARG A 2 -5.20 6.01 -3.96
N VAL A 3 -4.33 5.56 -3.06
CA VAL A 3 -3.29 4.58 -3.36
C VAL A 3 -3.87 3.21 -3.09
N VAL A 4 -3.83 2.33 -4.07
CA VAL A 4 -4.34 0.96 -3.99
C VAL A 4 -3.16 0.01 -4.01
N LEU A 5 -3.08 -0.86 -3.00
CA LEU A 5 -2.15 -1.97 -2.94
C LEU A 5 -2.80 -3.18 -3.62
N HIS A 6 -2.07 -3.85 -4.50
CA HIS A 6 -2.49 -5.09 -5.13
C HIS A 6 -1.77 -6.27 -4.49
N ASN A 7 -2.50 -7.35 -4.24
CA ASN A 7 -1.89 -8.57 -3.73
C ASN A 7 -1.04 -9.27 -4.80
N ASP A 8 0.02 -9.91 -4.33
CA ASP A 8 0.90 -10.75 -5.13
C ASP A 8 1.32 -12.00 -4.34
N ASP A 9 1.85 -13.00 -5.04
CA ASP A 9 2.27 -14.28 -4.43
C ASP A 9 3.79 -14.33 -4.12
N HIS A 10 4.48 -13.20 -4.23
CA HIS A 10 5.95 -13.11 -4.11
C HIS A 10 6.40 -12.50 -2.79
N ASN A 11 5.68 -11.49 -2.30
CA ASN A 11 6.00 -10.75 -1.11
C ASN A 11 5.42 -11.43 0.15
N THR A 12 6.21 -11.50 1.22
CA THR A 12 5.71 -12.00 2.51
C THR A 12 4.84 -10.94 3.18
N MET A 13 3.86 -11.39 3.97
CA MET A 13 2.97 -10.52 4.76
C MET A 13 3.75 -9.49 5.60
N ASP A 14 4.81 -9.94 6.28
CA ASP A 14 5.67 -9.06 7.10
C ASP A 14 6.37 -7.99 6.25
N HIS A 15 6.88 -8.35 5.06
CA HIS A 15 7.51 -7.40 4.14
C HIS A 15 6.52 -6.35 3.64
N VAL A 16 5.28 -6.75 3.34
CA VAL A 16 4.21 -5.82 2.93
C VAL A 16 3.91 -4.83 4.05
N VAL A 17 3.72 -5.31 5.28
CA VAL A 17 3.42 -4.45 6.44
C VAL A 17 4.56 -3.48 6.73
N GLU A 18 5.80 -3.97 6.75
CA GLU A 18 6.98 -3.13 6.95
C GLU A 18 7.09 -2.04 5.88
N SER A 19 6.86 -2.40 4.63
CA SER A 19 6.91 -1.48 3.50
C SER A 19 5.82 -0.43 3.55
N LEU A 20 4.59 -0.79 3.91
CA LEU A 20 3.49 0.17 4.09
C LEU A 20 3.83 1.22 5.15
N VAL A 21 4.34 0.80 6.31
CA VAL A 21 4.71 1.72 7.40
C VAL A 21 5.91 2.61 7.02
N GLN A 22 6.90 2.05 6.32
CA GLN A 22 8.09 2.80 5.90
C GLN A 22 7.82 3.78 4.75
N CYS A 23 6.90 3.46 3.84
CA CYS A 23 6.54 4.31 2.71
C CYS A 23 5.47 5.35 3.06
N VAL A 24 4.55 5.04 3.97
CA VAL A 24 3.42 5.89 4.35
C VAL A 24 3.49 6.19 5.86
N PRO A 25 4.18 7.27 6.27
CA PRO A 25 4.49 7.55 7.69
C PRO A 25 3.26 7.77 8.57
N SER A 26 2.09 8.01 7.98
CA SER A 26 0.82 8.16 8.70
C SER A 26 0.15 6.83 9.05
N LEU A 27 0.62 5.70 8.51
CA LEU A 27 0.09 4.38 8.85
C LEU A 27 0.73 3.84 10.12
N THR A 28 -0.10 3.32 11.02
CA THR A 28 0.38 2.48 12.13
C THR A 28 0.60 1.05 11.64
N VAL A 29 1.33 0.26 12.43
CA VAL A 29 1.55 -1.16 12.14
C VAL A 29 0.22 -1.91 12.06
N GLU A 30 -0.74 -1.61 12.95
CA GLU A 30 -2.05 -2.25 12.94
C GLU A 30 -2.85 -1.91 11.68
N ALA A 31 -2.81 -0.64 11.23
CA ALA A 31 -3.47 -0.22 10.01
C ALA A 31 -2.84 -0.89 8.77
N ALA A 32 -1.50 -0.92 8.70
CA ALA A 32 -0.77 -1.59 7.63
C ALA A 32 -1.07 -3.09 7.58
N ALA A 33 -1.16 -3.76 8.73
CA ALA A 33 -1.54 -5.16 8.82
C ALA A 33 -2.98 -5.42 8.32
N ALA A 34 -3.93 -4.54 8.66
CA ALA A 34 -5.30 -4.64 8.16
C ALA A 34 -5.36 -4.47 6.62
N ILE A 35 -4.67 -3.47 6.07
CA ILE A 35 -4.59 -3.22 4.62
C ILE A 35 -3.95 -4.42 3.90
N MET A 36 -2.84 -4.94 4.42
CA MET A 36 -2.18 -6.11 3.86
C MET A 36 -3.12 -7.32 3.84
N PHE A 37 -3.84 -7.56 4.95
CA PHE A 37 -4.75 -8.69 5.06
C PHE A 37 -5.97 -8.55 4.14
N GLU A 38 -6.51 -7.33 4.00
CA GLU A 38 -7.57 -7.04 3.03
C GLU A 38 -7.10 -7.30 1.61
N ALA A 39 -5.92 -6.79 1.22
CA ALA A 39 -5.36 -7.04 -0.11
C ALA A 39 -5.18 -8.54 -0.36
N HIS A 40 -4.65 -9.28 0.62
CA HIS A 40 -4.45 -10.72 0.50
C HIS A 40 -5.75 -11.51 0.25
N ASN A 41 -6.86 -11.11 0.88
CA ASN A 41 -8.13 -11.83 0.74
C ASN A 41 -8.99 -11.34 -0.44
N GLU A 42 -8.95 -10.04 -0.74
CA GLU A 42 -9.82 -9.40 -1.73
C GLU A 42 -9.12 -9.10 -3.07
N GLY A 43 -7.79 -9.30 -3.12
CA GLY A 43 -6.94 -9.04 -4.27
C GLY A 43 -6.34 -7.63 -4.29
N GLN A 44 -6.94 -6.67 -3.60
CA GLN A 44 -6.45 -5.31 -3.48
C GLN A 44 -7.00 -4.61 -2.22
N ALA A 45 -6.35 -3.56 -1.75
CA ALA A 45 -6.83 -2.74 -0.62
C ALA A 45 -6.46 -1.27 -0.79
N THR A 46 -7.27 -0.38 -0.23
CA THR A 46 -6.95 1.05 -0.20
C THR A 46 -5.95 1.34 0.91
N VAL A 47 -4.78 1.89 0.56
CA VAL A 47 -3.71 2.22 1.49
C VAL A 47 -3.98 3.56 2.18
N ILE A 48 -4.24 4.60 1.39
CA ILE A 48 -4.46 5.96 1.87
C ILE A 48 -5.14 6.82 0.80
N GLU A 49 -5.96 7.78 1.24
CA GLU A 49 -6.47 8.85 0.40
C GLU A 49 -5.73 10.16 0.66
N CYS A 50 -5.18 10.76 -0.40
CA CYS A 50 -4.41 11.99 -0.32
C CYS A 50 -4.44 12.79 -1.64
N PRO A 51 -3.88 14.02 -1.68
CA PRO A 51 -3.72 14.77 -2.93
C PRO A 51 -2.91 13.97 -3.97
N ARG A 52 -3.16 14.23 -5.27
CA ARG A 52 -2.59 13.46 -6.39
C ARG A 52 -1.07 13.31 -6.31
N GLU A 53 -0.36 14.42 -6.08
CA GLU A 53 1.10 14.46 -6.02
C GLU A 53 1.66 13.56 -4.89
N THR A 54 1.02 13.60 -3.72
CA THR A 54 1.40 12.74 -2.59
C THR A 54 1.08 11.27 -2.87
N ALA A 55 -0.05 10.98 -3.52
CA ALA A 55 -0.42 9.62 -3.89
C ALA A 55 0.58 9.00 -4.88
N GLU A 56 1.02 9.79 -5.88
CA GLU A 56 2.05 9.38 -6.85
C GLU A 56 3.38 9.08 -6.15
N HIS A 57 3.81 9.93 -5.22
CA HIS A 57 5.02 9.70 -4.43
C HIS A 57 4.94 8.40 -3.61
N TYR A 58 3.80 8.13 -2.95
CA TYR A 58 3.63 6.88 -2.20
C TYR A 58 3.58 5.65 -3.09
N ARG A 59 2.94 5.73 -4.26
CA ARG A 59 2.95 4.64 -5.24
C ARG A 59 4.38 4.29 -5.63
N GLU A 60 5.18 5.28 -6.04
CA GLU A 60 6.57 5.07 -6.45
C GLU A 60 7.42 4.50 -5.31
N ALA A 61 7.20 4.94 -4.08
CA ALA A 61 7.88 4.40 -2.91
C ALA A 61 7.54 2.92 -2.67
N LEU A 62 6.27 2.52 -2.80
CA LEU A 62 5.85 1.12 -2.68
C LEU A 62 6.40 0.26 -3.83
N GLU A 63 6.32 0.75 -5.07
CA GLU A 63 6.87 0.08 -6.26
C GLU A 63 8.39 -0.14 -6.15
N SER A 64 9.13 0.83 -5.57
CA SER A 64 10.57 0.70 -5.33
C SER A 64 10.95 -0.44 -4.37
N ARG A 65 9.99 -0.92 -3.58
CA ARG A 65 10.13 -2.06 -2.65
C ARG A 65 9.65 -3.39 -3.22
N GLY A 66 9.26 -3.40 -4.50
CA GLY A 66 8.75 -4.59 -5.18
C GLY A 66 7.27 -4.88 -4.91
N LEU A 67 6.51 -3.93 -4.38
CA LEU A 67 5.05 -4.05 -4.22
C LEU A 67 4.34 -3.53 -5.47
N THR A 68 3.19 -4.11 -5.76
CA THR A 68 2.34 -3.61 -6.86
C THR A 68 1.34 -2.60 -6.30
N ALA A 69 1.42 -1.35 -6.75
CA ALA A 69 0.52 -0.28 -6.30
C ALA A 69 0.04 0.58 -7.47
N THR A 70 -1.20 1.07 -7.40
CA THR A 70 -1.76 2.01 -8.38
C THR A 70 -2.35 3.24 -7.69
N THR A 71 -2.55 4.32 -8.44
CA THR A 71 -3.28 5.50 -7.99
C THR A 71 -4.53 5.68 -8.83
N GLU A 72 -5.66 5.98 -8.18
CA GLU A 72 -6.92 6.25 -8.86
C GLU A 72 -7.65 7.47 -8.26
N PRO A 73 -8.52 8.15 -9.04
CA PRO A 73 -9.41 9.18 -8.52
C PRO A 73 -10.26 8.61 -7.38
N ALA A 74 -10.41 9.37 -6.29
CA ALA A 74 -11.22 8.96 -5.15
C ALA A 74 -12.70 9.23 -5.42
#